data_AF-A0A5D0CP48-F1
#
_entry.id   AF-A0A5D0CP48-F1
#
_cell.length_a   1.000
_cell.length_b   1.000
_cell.length_c   1.000
_cell.angle_alpha   90.00
_cell.angle_beta   90.00
_cell.angle_gamma   90.00
#
_symmetry.space_group_name_H-M   'P 1'
#
loop_
_entity.id
_entity.type
_entity.pdbx_description
1 polymer ?
#
loop_
_entity_poly.entity_id
_entity_poly.type
_entity_poly.pdbx_seq_one_letter_code
_entity_poly.pdbx_strand_id
1 'polypeptide(L)'
;MKKGFFALALMTVVLIMLALAGCGGSKTYQPQAINEDVDVCVVCNMQVKDDAFATQIVLKDGKSLKFDDIGCMNEWKRKNDTSQIGMDFVRDYNDKEWVEFKKATYVYDASIRTPMAYGIVSFKDKASAEAFLAEQGVGQIMSAEELANHTWKQSKEMMEMPGHMEHGEGHGEAQGEGHGS
;
A
#
# COMPACT_ATOMS: atom_id res chain seq x y z
N MET A 1 -49.00 5.46 46.37
CA MET A 1 -48.44 4.41 45.48
C MET A 1 -48.20 4.87 44.04
N LYS A 2 -48.98 5.79 43.45
CA LYS A 2 -48.82 6.22 42.03
C LYS A 2 -47.57 7.08 41.72
N LYS A 3 -47.02 7.80 42.71
CA LYS A 3 -45.88 8.72 42.54
C LYS A 3 -44.54 8.01 42.28
N GLY A 4 -44.34 6.81 42.84
CA GLY A 4 -43.13 6.00 42.62
C GLY A 4 -43.09 5.32 41.24
N PHE A 5 -44.25 4.93 40.71
CA PHE A 5 -44.37 4.36 39.37
C PHE A 5 -44.05 5.39 38.26
N PHE A 6 -44.47 6.65 38.45
CA PHE A 6 -44.16 7.73 37.51
C PHE A 6 -42.67 8.11 37.52
N ALA A 7 -42.02 8.13 38.69
CA ALA A 7 -40.59 8.42 38.79
C ALA A 7 -39.73 7.30 38.18
N LEU A 8 -40.13 6.03 38.36
CA LEU A 8 -39.42 4.89 37.78
C LEU A 8 -39.57 4.82 36.26
N ALA A 9 -40.75 5.18 35.73
CA ALA A 9 -41.00 5.29 34.29
C ALA A 9 -40.23 6.46 33.65
N LEU A 10 -40.09 7.58 34.35
CA LEU A 10 -39.32 8.73 33.86
C LEU A 10 -37.81 8.41 33.80
N MET A 11 -37.30 7.67 34.79
CA MET A 11 -35.90 7.26 34.87
C MET A 11 -35.50 6.23 33.79
N THR A 12 -36.40 5.30 33.44
CA THR A 12 -36.19 4.37 32.32
C THR A 12 -36.25 5.06 30.96
N VAL A 13 -37.13 6.05 30.76
CA VAL A 13 -37.20 6.83 29.51
C VAL A 13 -35.93 7.66 29.29
N VAL A 14 -35.36 8.25 30.35
CA VAL A 14 -34.09 8.99 30.28
C VAL A 14 -32.92 8.07 29.94
N LEU A 15 -32.85 6.86 30.53
CA LEU A 15 -31.83 5.86 30.18
C LEU A 15 -31.94 5.40 28.72
N ILE A 16 -33.14 5.24 28.19
CA ILE A 16 -33.38 4.85 26.78
C ILE A 16 -32.98 5.98 25.82
N MET A 17 -33.22 7.26 26.18
CA MET A 17 -32.77 8.40 25.37
C MET A 17 -31.24 8.55 25.35
N LEU A 18 -30.54 8.25 26.45
CA LEU A 18 -29.07 8.24 26.49
C LEU A 18 -28.44 7.15 25.61
N ALA A 19 -29.13 6.02 25.42
CA ALA A 19 -28.67 4.93 24.56
C ALA A 19 -28.71 5.26 23.06
N LEU A 20 -29.55 6.23 22.63
CA LEU A 20 -29.71 6.61 21.22
C LEU A 20 -28.71 7.68 20.76
N ALA A 21 -27.98 8.32 21.68
CA ALA A 21 -26.96 9.33 21.35
C ALA A 21 -25.64 8.72 20.82
N GLY A 22 -25.47 7.40 20.89
CA GLY A 22 -24.23 6.70 20.51
C GLY A 22 -24.06 6.36 19.02
N CYS A 23 -25.09 6.57 18.19
CA CYS A 23 -25.06 6.18 16.76
C CYS A 23 -24.72 7.34 15.81
N GLY A 24 -24.09 8.40 16.32
CA GLY A 24 -23.53 9.51 15.52
C GLY A 24 -22.11 9.24 15.03
N GLY A 25 -21.77 7.98 14.73
CA GLY A 25 -20.42 7.57 14.35
C GLY A 25 -19.96 8.28 13.08
N SER A 26 -18.90 9.07 13.19
CA SER A 26 -18.15 9.57 12.03
C SER A 26 -17.84 8.40 11.10
N LYS A 27 -18.09 8.56 9.80
CA LYS A 27 -17.80 7.52 8.81
C LYS A 27 -16.30 7.19 8.85
N THR A 28 -15.95 6.07 9.48
CA THR A 28 -14.57 5.59 9.54
C THR A 28 -14.30 4.73 8.32
N TYR A 29 -13.35 5.14 7.49
CA TYR A 29 -12.82 4.31 6.41
C TYR A 29 -11.78 3.39 7.01
N GLN A 30 -11.86 2.09 6.72
CA GLN A 30 -10.94 1.08 7.23
C GLN A 30 -10.36 0.30 6.04
N PRO A 31 -9.08 -0.08 6.10
CA PRO A 31 -8.47 -0.90 5.07
C PRO A 31 -9.09 -2.30 5.10
N GLN A 32 -9.02 -2.99 3.97
CA GLN A 32 -9.50 -4.36 3.83
C GLN A 32 -8.33 -5.34 3.85
N ALA A 33 -8.55 -6.60 4.21
CA ALA A 33 -7.53 -7.62 4.04
C ALA A 33 -7.15 -7.76 2.56
N ILE A 34 -5.87 -8.08 2.29
CA ILE A 34 -5.42 -8.49 0.97
C ILE A 34 -5.81 -9.96 0.77
N ASN A 35 -6.40 -10.24 -0.38
CA ASN A 35 -6.61 -11.59 -0.89
C ASN A 35 -5.72 -11.78 -2.10
N GLU A 36 -4.58 -12.43 -1.89
CA GLU A 36 -3.57 -12.62 -2.93
C GLU A 36 -4.11 -13.35 -4.16
N ASP A 37 -5.13 -14.21 -4.04
CA ASP A 37 -5.68 -14.96 -5.18
C ASP A 37 -6.42 -14.09 -6.20
N VAL A 38 -6.91 -12.91 -5.80
CA VAL A 38 -7.82 -12.08 -6.62
C VAL A 38 -7.47 -10.60 -6.67
N ASP A 39 -6.72 -10.10 -5.69
CA ASP A 39 -6.40 -8.68 -5.62
C ASP A 39 -5.28 -8.33 -6.61
N VAL A 40 -5.60 -7.40 -7.50
CA VAL A 40 -4.72 -6.93 -8.56
C VAL A 40 -4.53 -5.42 -8.42
N CYS A 41 -3.29 -4.97 -8.52
CA CYS A 41 -2.95 -3.56 -8.50
C CYS A 41 -3.62 -2.84 -9.66
N VAL A 42 -4.42 -1.83 -9.37
CA VAL A 42 -5.22 -1.11 -10.38
C VAL A 42 -4.38 -0.26 -11.35
N VAL A 43 -3.06 -0.19 -11.15
CA VAL A 43 -2.12 0.58 -11.97
C VAL A 43 -1.21 -0.34 -12.79
N CYS A 44 -0.47 -1.24 -12.16
CA CYS A 44 0.49 -2.10 -12.86
C CYS A 44 -0.10 -3.46 -13.32
N ASN A 45 -1.32 -3.80 -12.90
CA ASN A 45 -1.97 -5.09 -13.15
C ASN A 45 -1.22 -6.32 -12.60
N MET A 46 -0.30 -6.10 -11.65
CA MET A 46 0.34 -7.20 -10.91
C MET A 46 -0.52 -7.62 -9.71
N GLN A 47 -0.39 -8.87 -9.30
CA GLN A 47 -1.03 -9.40 -8.09
C GLN A 47 -0.51 -8.67 -6.85
N VAL A 48 -1.41 -8.27 -5.95
CA VAL A 48 -1.05 -7.59 -4.70
C VAL A 48 -0.79 -8.64 -3.63
N LYS A 49 0.43 -8.64 -3.10
CA LYS A 49 0.82 -9.55 -2.00
C LYS A 49 0.36 -9.00 -0.65
N ASP A 50 0.12 -9.89 0.33
CA ASP A 50 -0.11 -9.48 1.71
C ASP A 50 1.22 -9.24 2.45
N ASP A 51 1.98 -8.26 1.95
CA ASP A 51 3.28 -7.87 2.45
C ASP A 51 3.32 -6.41 2.92
N ALA A 52 4.52 -5.92 3.18
CA ALA A 52 4.73 -4.59 3.73
C ALA A 52 4.73 -3.46 2.69
N PHE A 53 4.59 -3.78 1.40
CA PHE A 53 4.55 -2.81 0.30
C PHE A 53 3.12 -2.55 -0.18
N ALA A 54 2.18 -3.43 0.16
CA ALA A 54 0.77 -3.24 -0.17
C ALA A 54 0.22 -1.93 0.38
N THR A 55 -0.49 -1.18 -0.45
CA THR A 55 -1.17 0.06 -0.07
C THR A 55 -2.62 0.05 -0.51
N GLN A 56 -3.45 0.88 0.12
CA GLN A 56 -4.88 0.99 -0.20
C GLN A 56 -5.38 2.42 -0.24
N ILE A 57 -6.30 2.69 -1.16
CA ILE A 57 -7.19 3.84 -1.12
C ILE A 57 -8.61 3.33 -0.91
N VAL A 58 -9.22 3.71 0.21
CA VAL A 58 -10.62 3.43 0.50
C VAL A 58 -11.44 4.65 0.10
N LEU A 59 -12.32 4.47 -0.89
CA LEU A 59 -13.19 5.52 -1.41
C LEU A 59 -14.38 5.80 -0.49
N LYS A 60 -15.03 6.95 -0.69
CA LYS A 60 -16.22 7.38 0.05
C LYS A 60 -17.39 6.41 -0.09
N ASP A 61 -17.47 5.63 -1.16
CA ASP A 61 -18.48 4.59 -1.37
C ASP A 61 -18.13 3.24 -0.69
N GLY A 62 -16.94 3.12 -0.10
CA GLY A 62 -16.45 1.92 0.57
C GLY A 62 -15.64 0.98 -0.33
N LYS A 63 -15.48 1.27 -1.63
CA LYS A 63 -14.60 0.51 -2.51
C LYS A 63 -13.15 0.70 -2.07
N SER A 64 -12.42 -0.41 -1.91
CA SER A 64 -10.97 -0.40 -1.68
C SER A 64 -10.22 -0.62 -2.99
N LEU A 65 -9.38 0.33 -3.35
CA LEU A 65 -8.39 0.21 -4.43
C LEU A 65 -7.08 -0.25 -3.80
N LYS A 66 -6.49 -1.31 -4.35
CA LYS A 66 -5.26 -1.92 -3.82
C LYS A 66 -4.11 -1.71 -4.79
N PHE A 67 -2.91 -1.56 -4.24
CA PHE A 67 -1.69 -1.35 -5.00
C PHE A 67 -0.56 -2.17 -4.40
N ASP A 68 0.29 -2.69 -5.28
CA ASP A 68 1.47 -3.51 -4.93
C ASP A 68 2.67 -2.65 -4.47
N ASP A 69 2.64 -1.35 -4.77
CA ASP A 69 3.69 -0.40 -4.38
C ASP A 69 3.06 0.99 -4.16
N ILE A 70 3.62 1.75 -3.22
CA ILE A 70 3.17 3.11 -2.89
C ILE A 70 3.29 4.08 -4.08
N GLY A 71 4.24 3.84 -4.99
CA GLY A 71 4.37 4.61 -6.22
C GLY A 71 3.21 4.41 -7.17
N CYS A 72 2.64 3.20 -7.25
CA CYS A 72 1.40 2.94 -7.98
C CYS A 72 0.22 3.70 -7.37
N MET A 73 0.10 3.71 -6.04
CA MET A 73 -0.94 4.51 -5.36
C MET A 73 -0.82 6.01 -5.70
N ASN A 74 0.40 6.55 -5.69
CA ASN A 74 0.63 7.94 -6.07
C ASN A 74 0.30 8.20 -7.56
N GLU A 75 0.70 7.30 -8.46
CA GLU A 75 0.36 7.41 -9.88
C GLU A 75 -1.15 7.47 -10.10
N TRP A 76 -1.91 6.63 -9.40
CA TRP A 76 -3.36 6.67 -9.43
C TRP A 76 -3.91 8.02 -8.96
N LYS A 77 -3.41 8.55 -7.83
CA LYS A 77 -3.81 9.86 -7.29
C LYS A 77 -3.52 11.02 -8.26
N ARG A 78 -2.46 10.95 -9.06
CA ARG A 78 -2.14 11.98 -10.07
C ARG A 78 -3.04 11.93 -11.31
N LYS A 79 -3.60 10.76 -11.63
CA LYS A 79 -4.38 10.52 -12.86
C LYS A 79 -5.90 10.56 -12.63
N ASN A 80 -6.35 10.54 -11.38
CA ASN A 80 -7.76 10.40 -11.03
C ASN A 80 -8.21 11.53 -10.10
N ASP A 81 -9.52 11.71 -10.00
CA ASP A 81 -10.12 12.62 -9.03
C ASP A 81 -9.97 12.07 -7.60
N THR A 82 -9.29 12.83 -6.75
CA THR A 82 -9.04 12.48 -5.35
C THR A 82 -10.16 12.94 -4.41
N SER A 83 -11.18 13.67 -4.92
CA SER A 83 -12.32 14.13 -4.11
C SER A 83 -13.15 12.99 -3.51
N GLN A 84 -13.06 11.80 -4.10
CA GLN A 84 -13.75 10.58 -3.65
C GLN A 84 -12.94 9.74 -2.67
N ILE A 85 -11.69 10.12 -2.35
CA ILE A 85 -10.90 9.41 -1.34
C ILE A 85 -11.54 9.63 0.03
N GLY A 86 -11.81 8.53 0.73
CA GLY A 86 -12.18 8.52 2.13
C GLY A 86 -10.96 8.50 3.03
N MET A 87 -10.04 7.55 2.78
CA MET A 87 -8.77 7.40 3.46
C MET A 87 -7.78 6.62 2.60
N ASP A 88 -6.49 6.84 2.82
CA ASP A 88 -5.38 6.10 2.23
C ASP A 88 -4.52 5.45 3.31
N PHE A 89 -4.06 4.25 3.03
CA PHE A 89 -3.33 3.39 3.96
C PHE A 89 -2.07 2.83 3.33
N VAL A 90 -1.04 2.70 4.15
CA VAL A 90 0.21 1.99 3.87
C VAL A 90 0.40 0.91 4.92
N ARG A 91 1.24 -0.09 4.64
CA ARG A 91 1.64 -1.10 5.61
C ARG A 91 2.89 -0.63 6.35
N ASP A 92 2.96 -0.92 7.64
CA ASP A 92 4.22 -0.84 8.38
C ASP A 92 5.20 -1.90 7.87
N TYR A 93 6.46 -1.52 7.68
CA TYR A 93 7.47 -2.42 7.15
C TYR A 93 7.73 -3.66 8.01
N ASN A 94 7.65 -3.51 9.33
CA ASN A 94 8.10 -4.51 10.28
C ASN A 94 7.02 -5.55 10.58
N ASP A 95 5.79 -5.10 10.84
CA ASP A 95 4.69 -5.96 11.27
C ASP A 95 3.49 -5.99 10.33
N LYS A 96 3.55 -5.22 9.24
CA LYS A 96 2.47 -5.08 8.26
C LYS A 96 1.19 -4.51 8.86
N GLU A 97 1.20 -3.80 9.99
CA GLU A 97 0.00 -3.10 10.45
C GLU A 97 -0.42 -2.04 9.43
N TRP A 98 -1.72 -1.83 9.27
CA TRP A 98 -2.21 -0.73 8.43
C TRP A 98 -2.05 0.60 9.14
N VAL A 99 -1.39 1.54 8.48
CA VAL A 99 -1.14 2.90 8.95
C VAL A 99 -1.80 3.88 7.99
N GLU A 100 -2.48 4.90 8.51
CA GLU A 100 -2.96 6.02 7.70
C GLU A 100 -1.77 6.69 7.01
N PHE A 101 -1.84 6.88 5.69
CA PHE A 101 -0.74 7.44 4.88
C PHE A 101 -0.17 8.73 5.47
N LYS A 102 -1.05 9.62 5.97
CA LYS A 102 -0.64 10.90 6.56
C LYS A 102 0.08 10.78 7.90
N LYS A 103 -0.07 9.66 8.61
CA LYS A 103 0.54 9.42 9.92
C LYS A 103 1.80 8.57 9.85
N ALA A 104 2.03 7.90 8.73
CA ALA A 104 3.22 7.10 8.53
C ALA A 104 4.48 7.96 8.37
N THR A 105 5.61 7.37 8.70
CA THR A 105 6.95 7.87 8.39
C THR A 105 7.51 7.05 7.24
N TYR A 106 8.22 7.70 6.31
CA TYR A 106 8.74 7.04 5.12
C TYR A 106 10.26 7.06 5.11
N VAL A 107 10.87 6.03 4.55
CA VAL A 107 12.28 6.03 4.15
C VAL A 107 12.34 5.92 2.63
N TYR A 108 13.17 6.75 2.01
CA TYR A 108 13.41 6.69 0.58
C TYR A 108 14.90 6.61 0.25
N ASP A 109 15.23 5.70 -0.66
CA ASP A 109 16.48 5.67 -1.42
C ASP A 109 16.23 4.95 -2.75
N ALA A 110 16.80 5.45 -3.85
CA ALA A 110 16.62 4.84 -5.17
C ALA A 110 17.19 3.40 -5.27
N SER A 111 18.08 3.03 -4.35
CA SER A 111 18.68 1.69 -4.26
C SER A 111 17.87 0.71 -3.39
N ILE A 112 16.84 1.17 -2.67
CA ILE A 112 15.98 0.27 -1.90
C ILE A 112 15.09 -0.52 -2.87
N ARG A 113 15.09 -1.85 -2.74
CA ARG A 113 14.24 -2.73 -3.54
C ARG A 113 12.80 -2.67 -3.05
N THR A 114 11.90 -2.25 -3.93
CA THR A 114 10.45 -2.33 -3.76
C THR A 114 9.82 -2.97 -5.00
N PRO A 115 8.59 -3.51 -4.93
CA PRO A 115 7.98 -4.28 -6.03
C PRO A 115 7.99 -3.54 -7.37
N MET A 116 7.79 -2.22 -7.35
CA MET A 116 7.79 -1.38 -8.57
C MET A 116 8.97 -0.41 -8.62
N ALA A 117 10.05 -0.68 -7.89
CA ALA A 117 11.32 0.06 -7.90
C ALA A 117 11.20 1.58 -7.58
N TYR A 118 10.23 1.97 -6.74
CA TYR A 118 10.12 3.35 -6.26
C TYR A 118 11.01 3.65 -5.05
N GLY A 119 11.54 2.62 -4.38
CA GLY A 119 12.53 2.80 -3.32
C GLY A 119 11.98 3.42 -2.04
N ILE A 120 10.67 3.34 -1.82
CA ILE A 120 9.98 3.91 -0.66
C ILE A 120 9.50 2.80 0.27
N VAL A 121 9.78 2.94 1.56
CA VAL A 121 9.33 2.04 2.62
C VAL A 121 8.57 2.85 3.67
N SER A 122 7.54 2.26 4.26
CA SER A 122 6.62 2.92 5.20
C SER A 122 6.73 2.34 6.61
N PHE A 123 6.65 3.20 7.61
CA PHE A 123 6.75 2.85 9.03
C PHE A 123 5.65 3.54 9.83
N LYS A 124 5.14 2.86 10.85
CA LYS A 124 4.14 3.40 11.77
C LYS A 124 4.67 4.53 12.66
N ASP A 125 5.99 4.55 12.87
CA ASP A 125 6.65 5.57 13.67
C ASP A 125 8.07 5.88 13.18
N LYS A 126 8.59 7.02 13.63
CA LYS A 126 9.90 7.53 13.26
C LYS A 126 11.04 6.67 13.79
N ALA A 127 10.90 6.08 14.98
CA ALA A 127 11.97 5.27 15.59
C ALA A 127 12.26 4.01 14.76
N SER A 128 11.21 3.39 14.22
CA SER A 128 11.30 2.24 13.32
C SER A 128 12.00 2.62 12.01
N ALA A 129 11.69 3.80 11.46
CA ALA A 129 12.36 4.32 10.26
C ALA A 129 13.85 4.63 10.50
N GLU A 130 14.19 5.20 11.66
CA GLU A 130 15.57 5.46 12.07
C GLU A 130 16.38 4.16 12.25
N ALA A 131 15.76 3.13 12.83
CA ALA A 131 16.36 1.80 12.96
C ALA A 131 16.64 1.17 11.59
N PHE A 132 15.68 1.26 10.66
CA PHE A 132 15.88 0.78 9.29
C PHE A 132 17.01 1.52 8.57
N LEU A 133 17.09 2.85 8.69
CA LEU A 133 18.22 3.61 8.13
C LEU A 133 19.57 3.17 8.69
N ALA A 134 19.64 2.91 10.00
CA ALA A 134 20.87 2.43 10.63
C ALA A 134 21.29 1.05 10.12
N GLU A 135 20.33 0.18 9.80
CA GLU A 135 20.59 -1.15 9.23
C GLU A 135 21.00 -1.09 7.75
N GLN A 136 20.27 -0.32 6.93
CA GLN A 136 20.53 -0.23 5.49
C GLN A 136 21.77 0.62 5.16
N GLY A 137 22.11 1.60 6.01
CA GLY A 137 23.21 2.53 5.77
C GLY A 137 22.96 3.57 4.67
N VAL A 138 21.76 3.57 4.06
CA VAL A 138 21.34 4.48 2.98
C VAL A 138 19.90 4.93 3.18
N GLY A 139 19.54 6.05 2.54
CA GLY A 139 18.19 6.61 2.51
C GLY A 139 17.97 7.84 3.38
N GLN A 140 16.79 8.42 3.22
CA GLN A 140 16.33 9.60 3.94
C GLN A 140 14.93 9.37 4.52
N ILE A 141 14.73 9.82 5.77
CA ILE A 141 13.40 9.84 6.38
C ILE A 141 12.61 11.01 5.83
N MET A 142 11.32 10.78 5.55
CA MET A 142 10.37 11.79 5.09
C MET A 142 9.04 11.66 5.83
N SER A 143 8.37 12.79 6.05
CA SER A 143 6.95 12.84 6.39
C SER A 143 6.08 12.58 5.15
N ALA A 144 4.76 12.42 5.35
CA ALA A 144 3.81 12.31 4.24
C ALA A 144 3.81 13.56 3.34
N GLU A 145 3.97 14.75 3.92
CA GLU A 145 4.05 16.02 3.18
C GLU A 145 5.34 16.13 2.36
N GLU A 146 6.47 15.70 2.91
CA GLU A 146 7.75 15.66 2.19
C GLU A 146 7.69 14.64 1.05
N LEU A 147 7.12 13.45 1.31
CA LEU A 147 6.90 12.43 0.30
C LEU A 147 5.97 12.91 -0.83
N ALA A 148 4.92 13.68 -0.53
CA ALA A 148 4.02 14.22 -1.55
C ALA A 148 4.75 15.13 -2.56
N ASN A 149 5.80 15.82 -2.12
CA ASN A 149 6.63 16.71 -2.95
C ASN A 149 7.89 16.03 -3.52
N HIS A 150 8.08 14.74 -3.22
CA HIS A 150 9.22 13.95 -3.68
C HIS A 150 9.15 13.61 -5.19
N THR A 151 10.28 13.19 -5.75
CA THR A 151 10.40 12.75 -7.15
C THR A 151 10.01 11.29 -7.32
N TRP A 152 8.83 11.05 -7.89
CA TRP A 152 8.29 9.71 -8.12
C TRP A 152 8.86 9.02 -9.37
N LYS A 153 10.17 8.74 -9.39
CA LYS A 153 10.84 8.02 -10.49
C LYS A 153 11.18 6.60 -10.06
N GLN A 154 10.86 5.64 -10.93
CA GLN A 154 11.32 4.27 -10.77
C GLN A 154 12.82 4.18 -11.07
N SER A 155 13.55 3.39 -10.28
CA SER A 155 14.94 3.05 -10.57
C SER A 155 15.00 2.06 -11.73
N LYS A 156 15.47 2.51 -12.90
CA LYS A 156 15.52 1.69 -14.12
C LYS A 156 16.44 0.47 -13.97
N GLU A 157 17.56 0.64 -13.27
CA GLU A 157 18.55 -0.42 -13.02
C GLU A 157 17.96 -1.58 -12.19
N MET A 158 16.92 -1.32 -11.41
CA MET A 158 16.27 -2.31 -10.54
C MET A 158 15.13 -3.08 -11.24
N MET A 159 14.69 -2.61 -12.41
CA MET A 159 13.67 -3.25 -13.24
C MET A 159 14.28 -4.24 -14.23
N GLU A 160 15.60 -4.21 -14.42
CA GLU A 160 16.33 -5.14 -15.27
C GLU A 160 16.60 -6.43 -14.49
N MET A 161 15.75 -7.44 -14.68
CA MET A 161 16.03 -8.81 -14.27
C MET A 161 17.32 -9.28 -14.95
N PRO A 162 18.34 -9.81 -14.23
CA PRO A 162 19.47 -10.46 -14.88
C PRO A 162 18.96 -11.68 -15.64
N GLY A 163 18.86 -11.53 -16.96
CA GLY A 163 18.34 -12.54 -17.86
C GLY A 163 19.23 -13.78 -17.90
N HIS A 164 18.59 -14.92 -17.64
CA HIS A 164 18.84 -16.27 -18.17
C HIS A 164 20.27 -16.72 -18.47
N MET A 165 20.67 -17.76 -17.72
CA MET A 165 21.76 -18.68 -18.04
C MET A 165 21.67 -19.18 -19.50
N GLU A 166 22.82 -19.19 -20.17
CA GLU A 166 23.08 -19.78 -21.49
C GLU A 166 22.50 -21.19 -21.63
N HIS A 167 21.77 -21.42 -22.72
CA HIS A 167 21.72 -22.72 -23.37
C HIS A 167 22.54 -22.62 -24.65
N GLY A 168 23.77 -23.11 -24.59
CA GLY A 168 24.58 -23.37 -25.78
C GLY A 168 24.19 -24.71 -26.39
N GLU A 169 23.86 -24.71 -27.69
CA GLU A 169 23.95 -25.81 -28.67
C GLU A 169 23.76 -25.13 -30.04
N GLY A 170 24.49 -25.37 -31.12
CA GLY A 170 25.66 -26.17 -31.45
C GLY A 170 25.99 -25.81 -32.91
N HIS A 171 27.29 -25.75 -33.24
CA HIS A 171 27.77 -25.48 -34.58
C HIS A 171 27.36 -26.59 -35.56
N GLY A 172 26.76 -26.22 -36.69
CA GLY A 172 26.57 -27.10 -37.85
C GLY A 172 27.17 -26.46 -39.09
N GLU A 173 28.46 -26.71 -39.33
CA GLU A 173 29.07 -26.49 -40.63
C GLU A 173 28.62 -27.60 -41.59
N ALA A 174 28.09 -27.21 -42.75
CA ALA A 174 27.89 -28.12 -43.87
C ALA A 174 28.59 -27.52 -45.10
N GLN A 175 29.85 -27.93 -45.28
CA GLN A 175 30.54 -27.89 -46.56
C GLN A 175 29.97 -29.02 -47.43
N GLY A 176 29.63 -28.72 -48.68
CA GLY A 176 29.19 -29.70 -49.66
C GLY A 176 29.71 -29.33 -51.04
N GLU A 177 30.96 -29.72 -51.33
CA GLU A 177 31.48 -29.85 -52.68
C GLU A 177 31.16 -31.23 -53.25
N GLY A 178 30.79 -31.31 -54.54
CA GLY A 178 31.33 -32.33 -55.43
C GLY A 178 30.46 -33.52 -55.85
N HIS A 179 30.16 -33.53 -57.16
CA HIS A 179 30.12 -34.67 -58.09
C HIS A 179 28.84 -35.53 -58.27
N GLY A 180 28.36 -35.52 -59.53
CA GLY A 180 28.30 -36.75 -60.32
C GLY A 180 26.98 -37.11 -60.99
N SER A 181 26.78 -36.65 -62.24
CA SER A 181 26.32 -37.40 -63.45
C SER A 181 25.71 -36.45 -64.47
#